data_AF-A0A376ZFF7-F1
#
_entry.id   AF-A0A376ZFF7-F1
#
_cell.length_a   1.000
_cell.length_b   1.000
_cell.length_c   1.000
_cell.angle_alpha   90.00
_cell.angle_beta   90.00
_cell.angle_gamma   90.00
#
_symmetry.space_group_name_H-M   'P 1'
#
loop_
_entity.id
_entity.type
_entity.pdbx_description
1 polymer ?
#
loop_
_entity_poly.entity_id
_entity_poly.type
_entity_poly.pdbx_seq_one_letter_code
_entity_poly.pdbx_strand_id
1 'polypeptide(L)'
;MTKTGHAYIKQRMREEDAVYGGEMSAHHYFKDFAYCDSGMIPWILICELLSLTNKKLGELVCGCINDWPASGEINCTLDNPQNEIDKLFNRYKDSALAVDYTDGLTMEFSDWRFNVRCSNTEPVVRLNVESRNNAILMQEKTEEILNFISK
;
A
#
# COMPACT_ATOMS: atom_id res chain seq x y z
N MET A 1 11.90 1.45 -3.85
CA MET A 1 10.65 2.00 -3.29
C MET A 1 10.68 3.51 -3.40
N THR A 2 9.53 4.16 -3.53
CA THR A 2 9.40 5.63 -3.57
C THR A 2 8.12 6.04 -2.86
N LYS A 3 8.02 7.32 -2.50
CA LYS A 3 6.80 7.94 -1.99
C LYS A 3 5.63 7.73 -2.95
N THR A 4 4.43 7.56 -2.38
CA THR A 4 3.18 7.60 -3.14
C THR A 4 3.00 9.00 -3.74
N GLY A 5 2.47 9.07 -4.96
CA GLY A 5 2.19 10.30 -5.67
C GLY A 5 2.81 10.32 -7.07
N HIS A 6 2.00 10.74 -8.04
CA HIS A 6 2.32 10.80 -9.46
C HIS A 6 3.66 11.45 -9.80
N ALA A 7 4.03 12.56 -9.15
CA ALA A 7 5.31 13.22 -9.40
C ALA A 7 6.51 12.36 -8.97
N TYR A 8 6.43 11.75 -7.78
CA TYR A 8 7.51 10.93 -7.22
C TYR A 8 7.69 9.63 -8.00
N ILE A 9 6.60 8.97 -8.38
CA ILE A 9 6.65 7.75 -9.19
C ILE A 9 7.30 8.04 -10.55
N LYS A 10 6.86 9.09 -11.25
CA LYS A 10 7.42 9.49 -12.54
C LYS A 10 8.89 9.85 -12.47
N GLN A 11 9.30 10.58 -11.44
CA GLN A 11 10.70 10.92 -11.22
C GLN A 11 11.51 9.64 -10.99
N ARG A 12 11.07 8.77 -10.08
CA ARG A 12 11.81 7.55 -9.74
C ARG A 12 11.93 6.59 -10.93
N MET A 13 10.87 6.44 -11.72
CA MET A 13 10.94 5.59 -12.91
C MET A 13 11.96 6.10 -13.92
N ARG A 14 12.12 7.43 -14.09
CA ARG A 14 13.14 7.99 -14.98
C ARG A 14 14.56 7.80 -14.44
N GLU A 15 14.75 7.96 -13.13
CA GLU A 15 16.05 7.76 -12.48
C GLU A 15 16.52 6.30 -12.59
N GLU A 16 15.60 5.34 -12.46
CA GLU A 16 15.89 3.90 -12.47
C GLU A 16 15.70 3.24 -13.84
N ASP A 17 15.31 4.01 -14.86
CA ASP A 17 14.91 3.52 -16.19
C ASP A 17 13.82 2.39 -16.13
N ALA A 18 12.93 2.47 -15.14
CA ALA A 18 11.97 1.43 -14.79
C ALA A 18 10.86 1.28 -15.86
N VAL A 19 10.60 0.03 -16.26
CA VAL A 19 9.62 -0.30 -17.32
C VAL A 19 8.15 -0.07 -16.90
N TYR A 20 7.85 -0.24 -15.62
CA TYR A 20 6.51 -0.14 -15.05
C TYR A 20 6.55 0.44 -13.63
N GLY A 21 5.56 1.27 -13.31
CA GLY A 21 5.29 1.78 -11.96
C GLY A 21 3.81 1.59 -11.64
N GLY A 22 3.48 1.30 -10.39
CA GLY A 22 2.10 1.09 -9.96
C GLY A 22 1.85 1.61 -8.56
N GLU A 23 0.68 2.20 -8.38
CA GLU A 23 0.17 2.62 -7.08
C GLU A 23 -1.10 1.83 -6.75
N MET A 24 -1.32 1.52 -5.48
CA MET A 24 -2.51 0.80 -5.01
C MET A 24 -3.82 1.57 -5.28
N SER A 25 -3.73 2.89 -5.49
CA SER A 25 -4.83 3.78 -5.90
C SER A 25 -5.21 3.67 -7.39
N ALA A 26 -4.86 2.58 -8.07
CA ALA A 26 -5.16 2.29 -9.47
C ALA A 26 -4.49 3.22 -10.50
N HIS A 27 -3.33 3.79 -10.17
CA HIS A 27 -2.48 4.47 -11.13
C HIS A 27 -1.37 3.53 -11.63
N HIS A 28 -1.32 3.31 -12.94
CA HIS A 28 -0.38 2.40 -13.61
C HIS A 28 0.40 3.15 -14.68
N TYR A 29 1.72 3.24 -14.49
CA TYR A 29 2.67 4.03 -15.27
C TYR A 29 3.50 3.13 -16.18
N PHE A 30 3.73 3.59 -17.41
CA PHE A 30 4.43 2.80 -18.42
C PHE A 30 5.57 3.62 -19.04
N LYS A 31 6.78 3.06 -19.08
CA LYS A 31 7.98 3.71 -19.65
C LYS A 31 7.72 4.22 -21.07
N ASP A 32 7.25 3.34 -21.94
CA ASP A 32 7.01 3.63 -23.36
C ASP A 32 5.79 4.53 -23.59
N PHE A 33 4.99 4.78 -22.54
CA PHE A 33 3.97 5.81 -22.52
C PHE A 33 4.49 7.10 -21.88
N ALA A 34 5.74 7.47 -22.18
CA ALA A 34 6.44 8.65 -21.65
C ALA A 34 6.51 8.71 -20.11
N TYR A 35 6.58 7.55 -19.46
CA TYR A 35 6.46 7.40 -18.01
C TYR A 35 5.13 7.91 -17.43
N CYS A 36 4.09 8.08 -18.26
CA CYS A 36 2.77 8.49 -17.82
C CYS A 36 1.89 7.32 -17.44
N ASP A 37 0.90 7.62 -16.60
CA ASP A 37 -0.18 6.70 -16.29
C ASP A 37 -1.20 6.63 -17.42
N SER A 38 -1.82 5.46 -17.56
CA SER A 38 -2.88 5.22 -18.52
C SER A 38 -3.95 4.33 -17.91
N GLY A 39 -5.22 4.75 -18.02
CA GLY A 39 -6.36 3.89 -17.70
C GLY A 39 -6.69 2.86 -18.78
N MET A 40 -6.06 2.95 -19.97
CA MET A 40 -6.35 2.07 -21.11
C MET A 40 -5.41 0.87 -21.19
N ILE A 41 -4.11 1.10 -21.00
CA ILE A 41 -3.09 0.04 -21.12
C ILE A 41 -3.33 -1.12 -20.14
N PRO A 42 -3.66 -0.90 -18.84
CA PRO A 42 -3.80 -1.99 -17.89
C PRO A 42 -4.85 -3.03 -18.29
N TRP A 43 -6.05 -2.60 -18.68
CA TRP A 43 -7.12 -3.55 -19.01
C TRP A 43 -6.83 -4.30 -20.32
N ILE A 44 -6.13 -3.68 -21.28
CA ILE A 44 -5.69 -4.35 -22.51
C ILE A 44 -4.69 -5.46 -22.18
N LEU A 45 -3.69 -5.17 -21.33
CA LEU A 45 -2.71 -6.17 -20.88
C LEU A 45 -3.37 -7.30 -20.09
N ILE A 46 -4.38 -7.00 -19.27
CA ILE A 46 -5.16 -8.02 -18.57
C ILE A 46 -5.96 -8.88 -19.56
N CYS A 47 -6.62 -8.29 -20.56
CA CYS A 47 -7.31 -9.06 -21.60
C CYS A 47 -6.37 -9.98 -22.39
N GLU A 48 -5.17 -9.50 -22.72
CA GLU A 48 -4.12 -10.32 -23.34
C GLU A 48 -3.69 -11.47 -22.43
N LEU A 49 -3.40 -11.17 -21.15
CA LEU A 49 -2.99 -12.18 -20.16
C LEU A 49 -4.07 -13.26 -19.97
N LEU A 50 -5.34 -12.88 -19.87
CA LEU A 50 -6.46 -13.83 -19.77
C LEU A 50 -6.56 -14.70 -21.01
N SER A 51 -6.36 -14.10 -22.19
CA SER A 51 -6.40 -14.80 -23.48
C SER A 51 -5.25 -15.81 -23.63
N LEU A 52 -4.03 -15.44 -23.20
CA LEU A 52 -2.83 -16.28 -23.26
C LEU A 52 -2.87 -17.43 -22.23
N THR A 53 -3.39 -17.17 -21.04
CA THR A 53 -3.40 -18.15 -19.94
C THR A 53 -4.63 -19.05 -19.94
N ASN A 54 -5.70 -18.65 -20.62
CA ASN A 54 -7.02 -19.28 -20.56
C ASN A 54 -7.54 -19.45 -19.12
N LYS A 55 -7.17 -18.53 -18.23
CA LYS A 55 -7.61 -18.47 -16.82
C LYS A 55 -8.61 -17.33 -16.64
N LYS A 56 -9.46 -17.43 -15.63
CA LYS A 56 -10.29 -16.32 -15.15
C LYS A 56 -9.44 -15.36 -14.32
N LEU A 57 -9.81 -14.08 -14.30
CA LEU A 57 -9.11 -13.07 -13.49
C LEU A 57 -9.01 -13.47 -12.02
N GLY A 58 -10.10 -14.01 -11.45
CA GLY A 58 -10.11 -14.50 -10.06
C GLY A 58 -9.04 -15.56 -9.79
N GLU A 59 -8.75 -16.44 -10.74
CA GLU A 59 -7.73 -17.49 -10.60
C GLU A 59 -6.30 -16.94 -10.65
N LEU A 60 -6.10 -15.78 -11.29
CA LEU A 60 -4.81 -15.11 -11.36
C LEU A 60 -4.48 -14.33 -10.08
N VAL A 61 -5.51 -13.84 -9.37
CA VAL A 61 -5.32 -12.97 -8.20
C VAL A 61 -5.56 -13.67 -6.86
N CYS A 62 -6.33 -14.76 -6.82
CA CYS A 62 -6.73 -15.39 -5.55
C CYS A 62 -5.54 -15.86 -4.71
N GLY A 63 -4.48 -16.39 -5.34
CA GLY A 63 -3.25 -16.76 -4.64
C GLY A 63 -2.62 -15.56 -3.95
N CYS A 64 -2.42 -14.46 -4.68
CA CYS A 64 -1.86 -13.22 -4.12
C CYS A 64 -2.71 -12.66 -2.96
N ILE A 65 -4.03 -12.66 -3.10
CA ILE A 65 -4.95 -12.17 -2.06
C ILE A 65 -4.88 -13.05 -0.80
N ASN A 66 -4.80 -14.37 -0.97
CA ASN A 66 -4.71 -15.31 0.14
C ASN A 66 -3.34 -15.24 0.83
N ASP A 67 -2.26 -15.09 0.06
CA ASP A 67 -0.89 -15.00 0.57
C ASP A 67 -0.63 -13.67 1.28
N TRP A 68 -1.34 -12.60 0.89
CA TRP A 68 -1.16 -11.24 1.40
C TRP A 68 -2.51 -10.52 1.60
N PRO A 69 -3.35 -10.98 2.54
CA PRO A 69 -4.58 -10.28 2.85
C PRO A 69 -4.25 -8.91 3.43
N ALA A 70 -4.94 -7.90 2.93
CA ALA A 70 -4.76 -6.50 3.30
C ALA A 70 -6.09 -5.88 3.75
N SER A 71 -6.02 -4.88 4.64
CA SER A 71 -7.18 -4.14 5.15
C SER A 71 -7.87 -3.28 4.09
N GLY A 72 -7.17 -3.01 2.97
CA GLY A 72 -7.45 -1.85 2.13
C GLY A 72 -7.04 -0.54 2.83
N GLU A 73 -7.21 0.58 2.11
CA GLU A 73 -6.94 1.90 2.67
C GLU A 73 -8.10 2.35 3.57
N ILE A 74 -7.81 2.56 4.85
CA ILE A 74 -8.77 3.06 5.83
C ILE A 74 -8.44 4.51 6.15
N ASN A 75 -9.41 5.40 5.93
CA ASN A 75 -9.28 6.82 6.26
C ASN A 75 -9.73 7.09 7.70
N CYS A 76 -8.86 7.72 8.49
CA CYS A 76 -9.10 8.09 9.87
C CYS A 76 -8.99 9.61 10.02
N THR A 77 -9.97 10.23 10.69
CA THR A 77 -9.89 11.64 11.08
C THR A 77 -9.34 11.71 12.49
N LEU A 78 -8.20 12.37 12.67
CA LEU A 78 -7.52 12.51 13.96
C LEU A 78 -7.29 13.99 14.27
N ASP A 79 -7.51 14.39 15.53
CA ASP A 79 -7.29 15.77 15.97
C ASP A 79 -5.81 16.16 15.95
N ASN A 80 -4.92 15.22 16.32
CA ASN A 80 -3.48 15.41 16.30
C ASN A 80 -2.76 14.22 15.64
N PRO A 81 -2.74 14.16 14.29
CA PRO A 81 -2.16 13.06 13.53
C PRO A 81 -0.74 12.69 13.93
N GLN A 82 0.14 13.70 14.10
CA GLN A 82 1.55 13.45 14.39
C GLN A 82 1.73 12.82 15.77
N ASN A 83 0.99 13.30 16.77
CA ASN A 83 1.03 12.74 18.12
C ASN A 83 0.57 11.28 18.15
N GLU A 84 -0.48 10.93 17.40
CA GLU A 84 -0.94 9.53 17.30
C GLU A 84 0.06 8.63 16.57
N ILE A 85 0.73 9.14 15.53
CA ILE A 85 1.81 8.42 14.84
C ILE A 85 3.00 8.18 15.78
N ASP A 86 3.39 9.18 16.57
CA ASP A 86 4.49 9.05 17.52
C ASP A 86 4.16 8.07 18.65
N LYS A 87 2.90 8.04 19.10
CA LYS A 87 2.39 7.03 20.04
C LYS A 87 2.41 5.63 19.45
N LEU A 88 2.00 5.45 18.19
CA LEU A 88 2.08 4.17 17.48
C LEU A 88 3.51 3.68 17.37
N PHE A 89 4.44 4.55 16.97
CA PHE A 89 5.86 4.20 16.93
C PHE A 89 6.34 3.73 18.31
N ASN A 90 6.06 4.48 19.37
CA ASN A 90 6.48 4.11 20.72
C ASN A 90 5.83 2.81 21.22
N ARG A 91 4.61 2.50 20.78
CA ARG A 91 3.89 1.27 21.14
C ARG A 91 4.54 0.02 20.56
N TYR A 92 5.09 0.10 19.34
CA TYR A 92 5.54 -1.06 18.57
C TYR A 92 7.05 -1.12 18.30
N LYS A 93 7.83 -0.07 18.60
CA LYS A 93 9.25 0.01 18.24
C LYS A 93 10.09 -1.16 18.73
N ASP A 94 9.79 -1.69 19.92
CA ASP A 94 10.59 -2.76 20.54
C ASP A 94 10.34 -4.13 19.88
N SER A 95 9.21 -4.30 19.19
CA SER A 95 8.88 -5.53 18.46
C SER A 95 9.06 -5.42 16.95
N ALA A 96 9.36 -4.24 16.43
CA ALA A 96 9.51 -4.00 15.00
C ALA A 96 10.83 -4.59 14.48
N LEU A 97 10.76 -5.29 13.35
CA LEU A 97 11.93 -5.79 12.63
C LEU A 97 12.56 -4.70 11.77
N ALA A 98 11.73 -3.80 11.21
CA ALA A 98 12.17 -2.66 10.43
C ALA A 98 11.19 -1.49 10.61
N VAL A 99 11.74 -0.28 10.47
CA VAL A 99 10.98 0.97 10.45
C VAL A 99 11.43 1.77 9.24
N ASP A 100 10.47 2.24 8.45
CA ASP A 100 10.71 3.06 7.27
C ASP A 100 9.84 4.32 7.31
N TYR A 101 10.45 5.44 6.92
CA TYR A 101 9.81 6.76 6.89
C TYR A 101 9.70 7.31 5.46
N THR A 102 9.78 6.44 4.44
CA THR A 102 9.71 6.86 3.05
C THR A 102 8.40 7.61 2.79
N ASP A 103 7.27 7.09 3.28
CA ASP A 103 5.94 7.70 3.11
C ASP A 103 5.06 7.49 4.35
N GLY A 104 5.22 8.37 5.35
CA GLY A 104 4.60 8.20 6.67
C GLY A 104 5.43 7.31 7.59
N LEU A 105 4.77 6.54 8.44
CA LEU A 105 5.38 5.52 9.30
C LEU A 105 5.02 4.14 8.76
N THR A 106 6.03 3.38 8.32
CA THR A 106 5.91 1.95 8.01
C THR A 106 6.66 1.16 9.06
N MET A 107 6.01 0.15 9.66
CA MET A 107 6.66 -0.76 10.60
C MET A 107 6.40 -2.21 10.18
N GLU A 108 7.46 -2.99 10.08
CA GLU A 108 7.42 -4.39 9.66
C GLU A 108 7.67 -5.32 10.84
N PHE A 109 6.89 -6.39 10.91
CA PHE A 109 6.98 -7.47 11.91
C PHE A 109 7.12 -8.82 11.17
N SER A 110 7.24 -9.93 11.93
CA SER A 110 7.46 -11.26 11.34
C SER A 110 6.42 -11.64 10.29
N ASP A 111 5.15 -11.44 10.63
CA ASP A 111 4.00 -11.97 9.87
C ASP A 111 3.03 -10.88 9.43
N TRP A 112 3.32 -9.61 9.69
CA TRP A 112 2.46 -8.49 9.32
C TRP A 112 3.25 -7.18 9.26
N ARG A 113 2.68 -6.19 8.62
CA ARG A 113 3.18 -4.81 8.63
C ARG A 113 2.03 -3.83 8.48
N PHE A 114 2.30 -2.57 8.81
CA PHE A 114 1.36 -1.49 8.54
C PHE A 114 2.09 -0.26 8.00
N ASN A 115 1.34 0.56 7.28
CA ASN A 115 1.71 1.92 6.89
C ASN A 115 0.64 2.89 7.40
N VAL A 116 1.08 3.95 8.07
CA VAL A 116 0.25 5.09 8.46
C VAL A 116 0.85 6.34 7.87
N ARG A 117 0.07 7.08 7.06
CA ARG A 117 0.51 8.35 6.47
C ARG A 117 -0.53 9.44 6.61
N CYS A 118 -0.08 10.67 6.77
CA CYS A 118 -0.94 11.83 6.62
C CYS A 118 -1.25 12.04 5.14
N SER A 119 -2.52 12.30 4.81
CA SER A 119 -2.89 12.69 3.45
C SER A 119 -2.31 14.07 3.12
N ASN A 120 -1.80 14.22 1.89
CA ASN A 120 -1.27 15.50 1.41
C ASN A 120 -2.38 16.47 0.98
N THR A 121 -3.60 15.97 0.72
CA THR A 121 -4.69 16.73 0.11
C THR A 121 -5.90 16.89 1.03
N GLU A 122 -6.03 16.03 2.04
CA GLU A 122 -7.20 15.97 2.92
C GLU A 122 -6.72 15.88 4.38
N PRO A 123 -7.47 16.40 5.37
CA PRO A 123 -7.09 16.32 6.78
C PRO A 123 -7.40 14.94 7.38
N VAL A 124 -6.91 13.88 6.73
CA VAL A 124 -7.10 12.47 7.13
C VAL A 124 -5.77 11.74 7.21
N VAL A 125 -5.73 10.73 8.08
CA VAL A 125 -4.66 9.75 8.16
C VAL A 125 -5.10 8.48 7.45
N ARG A 126 -4.22 7.89 6.65
CA ARG A 126 -4.50 6.70 5.86
C ARG A 126 -3.74 5.52 6.48
N LEU A 127 -4.49 4.50 6.89
CA LEU A 127 -3.97 3.25 7.43
C LEU A 127 -4.08 2.15 6.37
N ASN A 128 -3.00 1.41 6.18
CA ASN A 128 -2.98 0.15 5.44
C ASN A 128 -2.27 -0.90 6.29
N VAL A 129 -2.87 -2.07 6.42
CA VAL A 129 -2.32 -3.22 7.15
C VAL A 129 -2.35 -4.44 6.23
N GLU A 130 -1.29 -5.23 6.24
CA GLU A 130 -1.26 -6.52 5.58
C GLU A 130 -0.56 -7.57 6.43
N SER A 131 -0.87 -8.83 6.17
CA SER A 131 -0.24 -9.97 6.86
C SER A 131 0.19 -11.03 5.87
N ARG A 132 1.07 -11.92 6.31
CA ARG A 132 1.55 -13.07 5.54
C ARG A 132 0.60 -14.25 5.75
N ASN A 133 -0.24 -14.52 4.76
CA ASN A 133 -1.15 -15.66 4.69
C ASN A 133 -2.03 -15.84 5.95
N ASN A 134 -2.45 -14.73 6.58
CA ASN A 134 -3.19 -14.78 7.83
C ASN A 134 -4.24 -13.65 7.95
N ALA A 135 -5.38 -13.84 7.29
CA ALA A 135 -6.45 -12.85 7.28
C ALA A 135 -6.96 -12.47 8.68
N ILE A 136 -6.94 -13.41 9.64
CA ILE A 136 -7.35 -13.17 11.03
C ILE A 136 -6.37 -12.19 11.69
N LEU A 137 -5.06 -12.44 11.57
CA LEU A 137 -4.03 -11.54 12.10
C LEU A 137 -4.13 -10.14 11.48
N MET A 138 -4.36 -10.05 10.16
CA MET A 138 -4.57 -8.75 9.50
C MET A 138 -5.75 -8.00 10.12
N GLN A 139 -6.89 -8.67 10.35
CA GLN A 139 -8.08 -8.06 10.95
C GLN A 139 -7.82 -7.64 12.39
N GLU A 140 -7.27 -8.53 13.23
CA GLU A 140 -6.95 -8.25 14.63
C GLU A 140 -6.02 -7.04 14.77
N LYS A 141 -4.97 -6.95 13.94
CA LYS A 141 -4.03 -5.83 13.96
C LYS A 141 -4.62 -4.54 13.41
N THR A 142 -5.49 -4.63 12.41
CA THR A 142 -6.24 -3.48 11.92
C THR A 142 -7.11 -2.91 13.03
N GLU A 143 -7.88 -3.76 13.72
CA GLU A 143 -8.74 -3.34 14.83
C GLU A 143 -7.94 -2.81 16.02
N GLU A 144 -6.82 -3.45 16.38
CA GLU A 144 -5.91 -3.01 17.45
C GLU A 144 -5.42 -1.58 17.20
N ILE A 145 -4.94 -1.30 15.98
CA ILE A 145 -4.45 0.03 15.60
C ILE A 145 -5.58 1.05 15.58
N LEU A 146 -6.72 0.72 14.97
CA LEU A 146 -7.87 1.63 14.89
C LEU A 146 -8.39 2.02 16.29
N ASN A 147 -8.49 1.04 17.20
CA ASN A 147 -8.88 1.29 18.60
C ASN A 147 -7.86 2.11 19.39
N PHE A 148 -6.59 2.09 18.97
CA PHE A 148 -5.53 2.86 19.58
C PHE A 148 -5.58 4.33 19.15
N ILE A 149 -5.78 4.60 17.84
CA ILE A 149 -5.77 5.96 17.29
C ILE A 149 -7.12 6.68 17.37
N SER A 150 -8.24 5.96 17.52
CA SER A 150 -9.59 6.57 17.58
C SER A 150 -10.00 7.04 18.98
N LYS A 151 -9.04 7.29 19.88
CA LYS A 151 -9.24 7.78 21.25
C LYS A 151 -8.56 9.11 21.45
#